data_AF-A0A6M0PAL1-F1
#
_entry.id   AF-A0A6M0PAL1-F1
#
_cell.length_a   1.000
_cell.length_b   1.000
_cell.length_c   1.000
_cell.angle_alpha   90.00
_cell.angle_beta   90.00
_cell.angle_gamma   90.00
#
_symmetry.space_group_name_H-M   'P 1'
#
loop_
_entity.id
_entity.type
_entity.pdbx_description
1 polymer ?
#
loop_
_entity_poly.entity_id
_entity_poly.type
_entity_poly.pdbx_seq_one_letter_code
_entity_poly.pdbx_strand_id
1 'polypeptide(L)'
;MRIAPFASPADGQLNMTVVHDLSRLKFLFIFITVFFRKHHKFKEVSRFTGKRMSIVTPYTLPVHADGELIGVTPTDVHICMNCWKLLQTIDEHKNTSLRLFQNNNFNLTKKL
;
A
#
# COMPACT_ATOMS: atom_id res chain seq x y z
N MET A 1 -11.63 2.16 0.27
CA MET A 1 -11.18 0.76 0.49
C MET A 1 -9.90 0.76 1.33
N ARG A 2 -9.73 -0.13 2.31
CA ARG A 2 -8.53 -0.14 3.19
C ARG A 2 -7.84 -1.51 3.18
N ILE A 3 -7.30 -1.92 2.02
CA ILE A 3 -6.63 -3.23 1.82
C ILE A 3 -5.39 -3.38 2.70
N ALA A 4 -4.57 -2.34 2.80
CA ALA A 4 -3.38 -2.33 3.66
C ALA A 4 -3.60 -1.35 4.82
N PRO A 5 -4.35 -1.74 5.87
CA PRO A 5 -4.82 -0.81 6.89
C PRO A 5 -3.71 -0.21 7.78
N PHE A 6 -2.50 -0.75 7.70
CA PHE A 6 -1.31 -0.32 8.46
C PHE A 6 -0.21 0.28 7.56
N ALA A 7 -0.45 0.41 6.26
CA ALA A 7 0.54 1.01 5.36
C ALA A 7 0.66 2.52 5.60
N SER A 8 1.89 3.03 5.58
CA SER A 8 2.17 4.46 5.56
C SER A 8 2.90 4.81 4.26
N PRO A 9 2.54 5.91 3.57
CA PRO A 9 3.26 6.34 2.38
C PRO A 9 4.66 6.90 2.67
N ALA A 10 4.97 7.17 3.95
CA ALA A 10 6.20 7.84 4.37
C ALA A 10 7.14 6.94 5.20
N ASP A 11 6.76 5.68 5.47
CA ASP A 11 7.57 4.78 6.30
C ASP A 11 8.70 4.08 5.53
N GLY A 12 8.69 4.19 4.20
CA GLY A 12 9.69 3.55 3.37
C GLY A 12 9.61 2.03 3.37
N GLN A 13 8.41 1.47 3.55
CA GLN A 13 8.15 0.04 3.53
C GLN A 13 7.07 -0.33 2.52
N LEU A 14 7.32 -1.39 1.75
CA LEU A 14 6.29 -2.08 0.99
C LEU A 14 5.43 -2.90 1.95
N ASN A 15 4.13 -2.92 1.68
CA ASN A 15 3.15 -3.70 2.43
C ASN A 15 2.56 -4.77 1.50
N MET A 16 2.84 -6.04 1.79
CA MET A 16 2.28 -7.18 1.06
C MET A 16 1.15 -7.82 1.86
N THR A 17 0.03 -8.06 1.20
CA THR A 17 -1.13 -8.78 1.76
C THR A 17 -1.38 -9.99 0.88
N VAL A 18 -1.20 -11.18 1.42
CA VAL A 18 -1.37 -12.46 0.71
C VAL A 18 -2.65 -13.11 1.20
N VAL A 19 -3.52 -13.48 0.27
CA VAL A 19 -4.77 -14.16 0.55
C VAL A 19 -4.68 -15.60 0.07
N HIS A 20 -4.95 -16.58 0.93
CA HIS A 20 -4.76 -18.01 0.65
C HIS A 20 -5.86 -18.88 1.26
N ASP A 21 -6.02 -20.12 0.79
CA ASP A 21 -6.92 -21.14 1.36
C ASP A 21 -8.38 -20.70 1.53
N LEU A 22 -8.95 -20.05 0.51
CA LEU A 22 -10.33 -19.55 0.53
C LEU A 22 -11.23 -20.23 -0.49
N SER A 23 -12.44 -20.58 -0.05
CA SER A 23 -13.56 -20.85 -0.96
C SER A 23 -14.11 -19.55 -1.55
N ARG A 24 -14.77 -19.65 -2.72
CA ARG A 24 -15.33 -18.48 -3.43
C ARG A 24 -16.29 -17.64 -2.57
N LEU A 25 -17.18 -18.30 -1.80
CA LEU A 25 -18.12 -17.61 -0.90
C LEU A 25 -17.39 -16.92 0.24
N LYS A 26 -16.40 -17.57 0.85
CA LYS A 26 -15.62 -16.98 1.94
C LYS A 26 -14.78 -15.80 1.46
N PHE A 27 -14.24 -15.88 0.25
CA PHE A 27 -13.56 -14.76 -0.39
C PHE A 27 -14.49 -13.54 -0.55
N LEU A 28 -15.74 -13.75 -1.01
CA LEU A 28 -16.73 -12.67 -1.10
C LEU A 28 -16.97 -12.00 0.26
N PHE A 29 -17.15 -12.79 1.33
CA PHE A 29 -17.33 -12.25 2.68
C PHE A 29 -16.08 -11.48 3.16
N ILE A 30 -14.88 -12.03 2.98
CA ILE A 30 -13.63 -11.36 3.36
C ILE A 30 -13.44 -10.06 2.57
N PHE A 31 -13.75 -10.05 1.27
CA PHE A 31 -13.69 -8.86 0.44
C PHE A 31 -14.57 -7.73 0.98
N ILE A 32 -15.80 -8.03 1.42
CA ILE A 32 -16.66 -7.05 2.08
C ILE A 32 -16.00 -6.48 3.34
N THR A 33 -15.30 -7.32 4.13
CA THR A 33 -14.61 -6.86 5.35
C THR A 33 -13.43 -5.92 5.10
N VAL A 34 -12.91 -5.82 3.87
CA VAL A 34 -11.86 -4.86 3.47
C VAL A 34 -12.35 -3.41 3.62
N PHE A 35 -13.62 -3.16 3.32
CA PHE A 35 -14.22 -1.83 3.48
C PHE A 35 -14.29 -1.41 4.95
N PHE A 36 -14.47 -2.38 5.86
CA PHE A 36 -14.53 -2.20 7.30
C PHE A 36 -13.17 -2.41 8.01
N ARG A 37 -12.09 -2.64 7.25
CA ARG A 37 -10.73 -2.93 7.76
C ARG A 37 -10.60 -4.20 8.60
N LYS A 38 -11.57 -5.12 8.58
CA LYS A 38 -11.58 -6.32 9.45
C LYS A 38 -10.95 -7.55 8.78
N HIS A 39 -10.66 -7.50 7.48
CA HIS A 39 -10.10 -8.62 6.70
C HIS A 39 -8.73 -9.09 7.23
N HIS A 40 -7.95 -8.22 7.88
CA HIS A 40 -6.64 -8.58 8.43
C HIS A 40 -6.71 -9.56 9.61
N LYS A 41 -7.89 -9.81 10.19
CA LYS A 41 -8.07 -10.72 11.34
C LYS A 41 -8.28 -12.18 10.92
N PHE A 42 -8.45 -12.43 9.62
CA PHE A 42 -8.67 -13.78 9.11
C PHE A 42 -7.33 -14.48 8.93
N LYS A 43 -7.25 -15.75 9.34
CA LYS A 43 -6.04 -16.58 9.19
C LYS A 43 -5.63 -16.80 7.73
N GLU A 44 -6.59 -16.62 6.83
CA GLU A 44 -6.41 -16.70 5.38
C GLU A 44 -5.79 -15.45 4.76
N VAL A 45 -5.47 -14.44 5.59
CA VAL A 45 -4.83 -13.20 5.19
C VAL A 45 -3.49 -13.05 5.92
N SER A 46 -2.41 -13.35 5.20
CA SER A 46 -1.05 -13.16 5.67
C SER A 46 -0.52 -11.77 5.29
N ARG A 47 0.31 -11.18 6.15
CA ARG A 47 0.84 -9.82 5.98
C ARG A 47 2.35 -9.82 6.11
N PHE A 48 3.02 -9.10 5.20
CA PHE A 48 4.47 -8.92 5.22
C PHE A 48 4.81 -7.46 4.96
N THR A 49 5.91 -7.00 5.55
CA THR A 49 6.48 -5.66 5.31
C THR A 49 7.96 -5.77 5.01
N GLY A 50 8.47 -4.89 4.16
CA GLY A 50 9.89 -4.89 3.80
C GLY A 50 10.23 -3.88 2.73
N LYS A 51 11.52 -3.72 2.45
CA LYS A 51 12.01 -2.78 1.41
C LYS A 51 12.13 -3.42 0.02
N ARG A 52 12.26 -4.75 -0.02
CA ARG A 52 12.33 -5.56 -1.23
C ARG A 52 11.51 -6.82 -1.03
N MET A 53 10.79 -7.22 -2.06
CA MET A 53 9.92 -8.38 -2.07
C MET A 53 10.14 -9.15 -3.37
N SER A 54 10.40 -10.44 -3.26
CA SER A 54 10.51 -11.33 -4.41
C SER A 54 9.32 -12.29 -4.40
N ILE A 55 8.60 -12.33 -5.52
CA ILE A 55 7.38 -13.12 -5.69
C ILE A 55 7.72 -14.23 -6.67
N VAL A 56 7.75 -15.46 -6.16
CA VAL A 56 8.06 -16.66 -6.93
C VAL A 56 6.89 -17.63 -6.80
N THR A 57 6.45 -18.17 -7.93
CA THR A 57 5.33 -19.10 -7.97
C THR A 57 5.68 -20.31 -8.83
N PRO A 58 5.09 -21.50 -8.57
CA PRO A 58 5.36 -22.71 -9.36
C PRO A 58 4.98 -22.59 -10.84
N TYR A 59 4.04 -21.69 -11.16
CA TYR A 59 3.56 -21.40 -12.51
C TYR A 59 3.65 -19.90 -12.78
N THR A 60 3.74 -19.51 -14.05
CA THR A 60 3.74 -18.11 -14.46
C THR A 60 2.36 -17.49 -14.23
N LEU A 61 2.28 -16.49 -13.37
CA LEU A 61 1.05 -15.75 -13.09
C LEU A 61 1.17 -14.31 -13.61
N PRO A 62 0.11 -13.74 -14.22
CA PRO A 62 0.11 -12.35 -14.64
C PRO A 62 0.26 -11.40 -13.45
N VAL A 63 1.10 -10.39 -13.62
CA VAL A 63 1.37 -9.36 -12.62
C VAL A 63 0.84 -8.03 -13.14
N HIS A 64 0.02 -7.39 -12.31
CA HIS A 64 -0.55 -6.09 -12.61
C HIS A 64 0.04 -5.01 -11.71
N ALA A 65 0.31 -3.83 -12.27
CA ALA A 65 0.64 -2.62 -11.53
C ALA A 65 -0.24 -1.46 -12.02
N ASP A 66 -0.80 -0.69 -11.10
CA ASP A 66 -1.69 0.45 -11.37
C ASP A 66 -2.86 0.16 -12.33
N GLY A 67 -3.29 -1.11 -12.40
CA GLY A 67 -4.38 -1.57 -13.25
C GLY A 67 -3.95 -2.15 -14.60
N GLU A 68 -2.68 -2.04 -14.97
CA GLU A 68 -2.13 -2.53 -16.24
C GLU A 68 -1.35 -3.83 -16.06
N LEU A 69 -1.31 -4.66 -17.11
CA LEU A 69 -0.47 -5.87 -17.13
C LEU A 69 0.98 -5.47 -17.40
N ILE A 70 1.88 -5.75 -16.46
CA ILE A 70 3.29 -5.36 -16.55
C ILE A 70 4.24 -6.55 -16.78
N GLY A 71 3.75 -7.79 -16.64
CA GLY A 71 4.55 -8.98 -16.84
C GLY A 71 3.96 -10.21 -16.17
N VAL A 72 4.84 -11.17 -15.87
CA VAL A 72 4.49 -12.41 -15.19
C VAL A 72 5.51 -12.73 -14.09
N THR A 73 5.14 -13.59 -13.14
CA THR A 73 6.07 -14.11 -12.13
C THR A 73 7.15 -15.01 -12.77
N PRO A 74 8.38 -15.06 -12.21
CA PRO A 74 8.82 -14.40 -10.97
C PRO A 74 9.01 -12.88 -11.13
N THR A 75 8.81 -12.13 -10.04
CA THR A 75 8.93 -10.66 -10.05
C THR A 75 9.56 -10.14 -8.77
N ASP A 76 10.50 -9.20 -8.92
CA ASP A 76 11.14 -8.49 -7.82
C ASP A 76 10.60 -7.06 -7.74
N VAL A 77 10.16 -6.66 -6.55
CA VAL A 77 9.67 -5.31 -6.26
C VAL A 77 10.56 -4.71 -5.17
N HIS A 78 10.98 -3.47 -5.34
CA HIS A 78 11.77 -2.74 -4.35
C HIS A 78 11.28 -1.31 -4.22
N ILE A 79 11.42 -0.76 -3.01
CA ILE A 79 11.04 0.62 -2.75
C ILE A 79 12.10 1.59 -3.25
N CYS A 80 11.65 2.63 -3.93
CA CYS A 80 12.48 3.75 -4.33
C CYS A 80 12.19 4.92 -3.38
N MET A 81 13.00 5.03 -2.33
CA MET A 81 12.79 6.01 -1.26
C MET A 81 13.01 7.43 -1.77
N ASN A 82 12.16 8.37 -1.32
CA ASN A 82 12.31 9.81 -1.59
C ASN A 82 12.28 10.21 -3.08
N CYS A 83 11.76 9.36 -3.96
CA CYS A 83 11.75 9.67 -5.38
C CYS A 83 10.69 10.73 -5.76
N TRP A 84 9.69 10.97 -4.90
CA TRP A 84 8.56 11.85 -5.18
C TRP A 84 8.34 12.81 -4.02
N LYS A 85 7.99 14.07 -4.33
CA LYS A 85 7.52 15.05 -3.35
C LYS A 85 6.01 15.15 -3.47
N LEU A 86 5.30 14.78 -2.41
CA LEU A 86 3.85 14.86 -2.37
C LEU A 86 3.42 16.16 -1.70
N LEU A 87 2.57 16.93 -2.38
CA LEU A 87 1.87 18.07 -1.79
C LEU A 87 0.69 17.53 -0.98
N GLN A 88 0.64 17.83 0.31
CA GLN A 88 -0.48 17.47 1.16
C GLN A 88 -1.12 18.72 1.75
N THR A 89 -2.43 18.87 1.53
CA THR A 89 -3.25 19.83 2.27
C THR A 89 -3.54 19.24 3.64
N ILE A 90 -3.18 19.97 4.69
CA ILE A 90 -3.59 19.64 6.06
C ILE A 90 -4.83 20.47 6.35
N ASP A 91 -5.96 19.78 6.51
CA ASP A 91 -7.23 20.41 6.86
C ASP A 91 -7.34 20.51 8.39
N GLU A 92 -6.68 21.52 8.95
CA GLU A 92 -6.88 21.92 10.36
C GLU A 92 -7.95 23.00 10.43
N HIS A 93 -9.22 22.64 10.19
CA HIS A 93 -10.47 23.30 10.62
C HIS A 93 -10.60 24.87 10.63
N LYS A 94 -9.63 25.69 10.16
CA LYS A 94 -9.62 27.17 10.23
C LYS A 94 -8.47 27.93 9.54
N ASN A 95 -7.48 27.31 8.88
CA ASN A 95 -6.55 28.04 7.98
C ASN A 95 -5.73 27.07 7.11
N THR A 96 -5.92 27.12 5.80
CA THR A 96 -5.25 26.22 4.85
C THR A 96 -3.77 26.57 4.74
N SER A 97 -2.88 25.63 5.06
CA SER A 97 -1.44 25.76 4.78
C SER A 97 -0.93 24.54 4.04
N LEU A 98 -0.15 24.77 2.97
CA LEU A 98 0.49 23.71 2.21
C LEU A 98 1.76 23.27 2.94
N ARG A 99 1.90 21.98 3.22
CA ARG A 99 3.15 21.41 3.74
C ARG A 99 3.77 20.49 2.71
N LEU A 100 5.04 20.77 2.39
CA LEU A 100 5.90 19.86 1.63
C LEU A 100 6.49 18.85 2.61
N PHE A 101 6.15 17.56 2.44
CA PHE A 101 6.84 16.51 3.17
C PHE A 101 8.16 16.19 2.46
N GLN A 102 9.28 16.60 3.07
CA GLN A 102 10.62 16.15 2.72
C GLN A 102 11.38 15.85 4.02
N ASN A 103 12.12 14.75 4.03
CA ASN A 103 12.78 14.17 5.20
C ASN A 103 13.53 15.20 6.08
N ASN A 104 13.22 15.22 7.38
CA ASN A 104 13.89 15.83 8.54
C ASN A 104 14.48 17.27 8.48
N ASN A 105 14.33 18.03 7.41
CA ASN A 105 14.63 19.47 7.41
C ASN A 105 13.49 20.24 6.77
N PHE A 106 12.72 20.88 7.64
CA PHE A 106 11.65 21.79 7.28
C PHE A 106 12.23 23.07 6.68
N ASN A 107 11.87 23.40 5.45
CA ASN A 107 11.89 24.78 4.99
C ASN A 107 10.79 24.99 3.96
N LEU A 108 10.08 26.11 4.13
CA LEU A 108 9.00 26.67 3.31
C LEU A 108 7.57 26.32 3.76
N THR A 109 7.08 27.13 4.69
CA THR A 109 5.66 27.45 4.81
C THR A 109 5.33 28.56 3.80
N LYS A 110 4.65 28.23 2.70
CA LYS A 110 3.98 29.26 1.89
C LYS A 110 2.55 29.38 2.38
N LYS A 111 2.25 30.47 3.08
CA LYS A 111 0.90 30.83 3.51
C LYS A 111 0.18 31.43 2.29
N LEU A 112 -1.01 30.91 1.97
CA LEU A 112 -1.93 31.54 1.02
C LEU A 112 -2.65 32.69 1.73
#